data_AF-A0A916Z043-F1
#
_entry.id   AF-A0A916Z043-F1
#
_cell.length_a   1.000
_cell.length_b   1.000
_cell.length_c   1.000
_cell.angle_alpha   90.00
_cell.angle_beta   90.00
_cell.angle_gamma   90.00
#
_symmetry.space_group_name_H-M   'P 1'
#
loop_
_entity.id
_entity.type
_entity.pdbx_description
1 polymer ?
#
loop_
_entity_poly.entity_id
_entity_poly.type
_entity_poly.pdbx_seq_one_letter_code
_entity_poly.pdbx_strand_id
1 'polypeptide(L)'
;MLVEGYFNQFSFLQEDTAYLHLNSKVILKNATLGIYDVNKQLKDYIKCDIIPQKIANTDPYKNGYGYKVSYKYIIPSNLKSGLYFLANNMPFLVKNGSTSKPKIAIVHPSNTDIAYNKNGGMSYYYPSHQNRARVLSKERPWTFSENGNSTSFYQWLGSLPYSFDFLSDEDIEDYNRIKDYQILIFIGHSEYWTRTARLNFDKFINENHHAIMLSGNSMYWQARYDVKTPSQQICYKYDAFTSDPISDILLKTGRWEDARLNLNPLLSIGSNYYTYGGFQNPAKVGFGGYKILKPQNELFKGLNFKYNDVMKFAADEYDGAKLSYVKNPANGADVYPVYDNVATNFYKVQLLAYDLAVPDWGGNDVHSGGLIILKKKATSGVIINVGASNWCKEISKPEIKKITTNAIEILQKSDKELEGLFN
;
A
#
# COMPACT_ATOMS: atom_id res chain seq x y z
N MET A 1 13.04 -17.72 26.83
CA MET A 1 12.99 -16.65 25.81
C MET A 1 11.77 -16.89 24.92
N LEU A 2 10.96 -15.85 24.67
CA LEU A 2 9.89 -15.86 23.67
C LEU A 2 10.50 -16.14 22.29
N VAL A 3 9.88 -17.01 21.52
CA VAL A 3 10.36 -17.38 20.18
C VAL A 3 9.64 -16.54 19.14
N GLU A 4 8.31 -16.61 19.15
CA GLU A 4 7.45 -15.97 18.15
C GLU A 4 6.02 -15.93 18.67
N GLY A 5 5.16 -15.22 17.95
CA GLY A 5 3.72 -15.22 18.19
C GLY A 5 2.99 -14.44 17.10
N TYR A 6 1.66 -14.45 17.19
CA TYR A 6 0.80 -13.70 16.29
C TYR A 6 -0.55 -13.42 16.93
N PHE A 7 -1.23 -12.42 16.39
CA PHE A 7 -2.63 -12.15 16.64
C PHE A 7 -3.49 -12.86 15.61
N ASN A 8 -4.76 -13.13 15.94
CA ASN A 8 -5.73 -13.71 15.01
C ASN A 8 -6.11 -12.79 13.84
N GLN A 9 -5.75 -11.50 13.90
CA GLN A 9 -6.03 -10.49 12.87
C GLN A 9 -4.89 -9.45 12.81
N PHE A 10 -4.84 -8.67 11.73
CA PHE A 10 -3.88 -7.58 11.55
C PHE A 10 -4.27 -6.31 12.29
N SER A 11 -5.58 -6.01 12.34
CA SER A 11 -6.10 -4.74 12.81
C SER A 11 -7.31 -4.94 13.72
N PHE A 12 -7.44 -4.09 14.73
CA PHE A 12 -8.47 -4.18 15.77
C PHE A 12 -9.03 -2.80 16.04
N LEU A 13 -10.33 -2.67 16.28
CA LEU A 13 -10.91 -1.46 16.87
C LEU A 13 -10.49 -1.36 18.34
N GLN A 14 -10.64 -0.16 18.92
CA GLN A 14 -10.69 -0.08 20.37
C GLN A 14 -11.80 -0.99 20.92
N GLU A 15 -11.54 -1.58 22.09
CA GLU A 15 -12.43 -2.51 22.80
C GLU A 15 -12.62 -3.89 22.14
N ASP A 16 -12.07 -4.11 20.93
CA ASP A 16 -11.99 -5.45 20.35
C ASP A 16 -11.14 -6.37 21.23
N THR A 17 -11.47 -7.67 21.20
CA THR A 17 -10.64 -8.71 21.80
C THR A 17 -9.66 -9.28 20.78
N ALA A 18 -8.38 -9.00 20.98
CA ALA A 18 -7.27 -9.60 20.24
C ALA A 18 -6.84 -10.92 20.89
N TYR A 19 -6.88 -12.00 20.12
CA TYR A 19 -6.48 -13.33 20.57
C TYR A 19 -5.01 -13.54 20.21
N LEU A 20 -4.19 -13.73 21.24
CA LEU A 20 -2.75 -13.81 21.11
C LEU A 20 -2.28 -15.24 21.24
N HIS A 21 -1.47 -15.67 20.29
CA HIS A 21 -0.91 -17.01 20.19
C HIS A 21 0.62 -16.92 20.33
N LEU A 22 1.16 -17.33 21.48
CA LEU A 22 2.58 -17.17 21.82
C LEU A 22 3.30 -18.51 21.92
N ASN A 23 4.56 -18.54 21.50
CA ASN A 23 5.43 -19.68 21.63
C ASN A 23 6.76 -19.29 22.31
N SER A 24 7.25 -20.13 23.22
CA SER A 24 8.51 -19.96 23.93
C SER A 24 9.35 -21.24 23.93
N LYS A 25 10.66 -21.13 24.11
CA LYS A 25 11.54 -22.33 24.22
C LYS A 25 11.33 -23.09 25.53
N VAL A 26 10.89 -22.40 26.57
CA VAL A 26 10.68 -22.90 27.93
C VAL A 26 9.41 -22.29 28.49
N ILE A 27 8.83 -22.88 29.54
CA ILE A 27 7.70 -22.28 30.24
C ILE A 27 8.15 -20.96 30.86
N LEU A 28 7.45 -19.87 30.53
CA LEU A 28 7.64 -18.55 31.12
C LEU A 28 6.38 -18.25 31.94
N LYS A 29 6.48 -18.35 33.27
CA LYS A 29 5.36 -17.99 34.16
C LYS A 29 5.30 -16.48 34.37
N ASN A 30 4.10 -15.91 34.33
CA ASN A 30 3.82 -14.50 34.55
C ASN A 30 4.74 -13.56 33.74
N ALA A 31 4.99 -13.91 32.48
CA ALA A 31 5.82 -13.12 31.59
C ALA A 31 5.15 -11.77 31.32
N THR A 32 5.90 -10.68 31.48
CA THR A 32 5.44 -9.33 31.13
C THR A 32 5.93 -8.98 29.73
N LEU A 33 5.01 -8.74 28.80
CA LEU A 33 5.31 -8.32 27.43
C LEU A 33 4.78 -6.91 27.20
N GLY A 34 5.66 -5.97 26.86
CA GLY A 34 5.28 -4.59 26.56
C GLY A 34 4.64 -4.45 25.18
N ILE A 35 3.72 -3.49 25.08
CA ILE A 35 3.12 -3.00 23.83
C ILE A 35 3.68 -1.61 23.58
N TYR A 36 4.33 -1.45 22.44
CA TYR A 36 5.06 -0.23 22.09
C TYR A 36 4.46 0.41 20.86
N ASP A 37 4.50 1.74 20.79
CA ASP A 37 4.26 2.44 19.52
C ASP A 37 5.46 2.32 18.58
N VAL A 38 5.32 2.82 17.36
CA VAL A 38 6.37 2.88 16.34
C VAL A 38 7.65 3.63 16.78
N ASN A 39 7.55 4.50 17.80
CA ASN A 39 8.68 5.23 18.38
C ASN A 39 9.26 4.52 19.62
N LYS A 40 8.92 3.23 19.80
CA LYS A 40 9.35 2.38 20.92
C LYS A 40 8.93 2.90 22.29
N GLN A 41 7.91 3.76 22.36
CA GLN A 41 7.35 4.21 23.63
C GLN A 41 6.39 3.15 24.15
N LEU A 42 6.54 2.75 25.40
CA LEU A 42 5.62 1.80 26.05
C LEU A 42 4.25 2.46 26.19
N LYS A 43 3.20 1.76 25.75
CA LYS A 43 1.81 2.22 25.79
C LYS A 43 0.93 1.35 26.67
N ASP A 44 1.24 0.07 26.72
CA ASP A 44 0.55 -0.90 27.56
C ASP A 44 1.45 -2.12 27.77
N TYR A 45 1.00 -3.11 28.54
CA TYR A 45 1.66 -4.40 28.67
C TYR A 45 0.65 -5.50 28.97
N ILE A 46 1.02 -6.73 28.64
CA ILE A 46 0.28 -7.93 29.07
C ILE A 46 1.10 -8.74 30.05
N LYS A 47 0.42 -9.46 30.94
CA LYS A 47 1.00 -10.45 31.83
C LYS A 47 0.34 -11.80 31.59
N CYS A 48 1.11 -12.79 31.14
CA CYS A 48 0.58 -14.11 30.80
C CYS A 48 1.61 -15.21 31.00
N ASP A 49 1.12 -16.44 31.17
CA ASP A 49 1.96 -17.63 31.06
C ASP A 49 2.17 -17.97 29.59
N ILE A 50 3.43 -18.24 29.22
CA ILE A 50 3.80 -18.63 27.85
C ILE A 50 4.41 -20.01 27.92
N ILE A 51 3.82 -20.95 27.18
CA ILE A 51 4.26 -22.34 27.14
C ILE A 51 4.90 -22.65 25.78
N PRO A 52 5.83 -23.64 25.73
CA PRO A 52 6.28 -24.18 24.46
C PRO A 52 5.13 -24.77 23.66
N GLN A 53 5.00 -24.35 22.40
CA GLN A 53 4.04 -24.85 21.44
C GLN A 53 4.78 -25.33 20.19
N LYS A 54 4.19 -26.31 19.50
CA LYS A 54 4.64 -26.75 18.18
C LYS A 54 3.57 -26.39 17.17
N ILE A 55 3.98 -26.14 15.93
CA ILE A 55 3.06 -25.90 14.84
C ILE A 55 2.14 -27.13 14.73
N ALA A 56 0.84 -26.91 14.91
CA ALA A 56 -0.14 -28.00 15.03
C ALA A 56 -0.75 -28.38 13.67
N ASN A 57 -0.87 -27.41 12.76
CA ASN A 57 -1.53 -27.60 11.48
C ASN A 57 -0.52 -28.06 10.41
N THR A 58 -0.97 -28.96 9.53
CA THR A 58 -0.29 -29.23 8.26
C THR A 58 -0.44 -28.02 7.33
N ASP A 59 0.52 -27.80 6.43
CA ASP A 59 0.57 -26.63 5.56
C ASP A 59 0.37 -25.30 6.32
N PRO A 60 1.24 -24.97 7.29
CA PRO A 60 1.03 -23.84 8.18
C PRO A 60 0.98 -22.48 7.46
N TYR A 61 1.55 -22.38 6.26
CA TYR A 61 1.38 -21.21 5.40
C TYR A 61 -0.08 -20.96 5.00
N LYS A 62 -0.88 -22.03 4.86
CA LYS A 62 -2.28 -22.00 4.42
C LYS A 62 -3.26 -22.11 5.58
N ASN A 63 -2.97 -22.95 6.57
CA ASN A 63 -3.89 -23.26 7.66
C ASN A 63 -3.54 -22.54 8.97
N GLY A 64 -2.55 -21.65 8.95
CA GLY A 64 -2.02 -21.01 10.16
C GLY A 64 -1.19 -21.96 11.02
N TYR A 65 -0.57 -21.44 12.07
CA TYR A 65 0.32 -22.24 12.93
C TYR A 65 -0.43 -23.16 13.91
N GLY A 66 -1.70 -22.86 14.21
CA GLY A 66 -2.52 -23.70 15.10
C GLY A 66 -2.10 -23.68 16.57
N TYR A 67 -1.36 -22.66 16.99
CA TYR A 67 -1.04 -22.43 18.40
C TYR A 67 -2.31 -22.18 19.19
N LYS A 68 -2.37 -22.66 20.43
CA LYS A 68 -3.45 -22.33 21.36
C LYS A 68 -3.34 -20.86 21.77
N VAL A 69 -4.50 -20.24 22.02
CA VAL A 69 -4.58 -18.89 22.58
C VAL A 69 -3.86 -18.88 23.92
N SER A 70 -2.85 -18.04 24.03
CA SER A 70 -2.07 -17.82 25.25
C SER A 70 -2.66 -16.70 26.10
N TYR A 71 -3.26 -15.69 25.45
CA TYR A 71 -3.83 -14.53 26.14
C TYR A 71 -4.94 -13.89 25.29
N LYS A 72 -5.92 -13.27 25.96
CA LYS A 72 -6.94 -12.42 25.34
C LYS A 72 -6.68 -10.98 25.75
N TYR A 73 -6.24 -10.16 24.81
CA TYR A 73 -5.96 -8.75 25.04
C TYR A 73 -7.14 -7.90 24.58
N ILE A 74 -7.72 -7.10 25.47
CA ILE A 74 -8.77 -6.15 25.11
C ILE A 74 -8.06 -4.86 24.71
N ILE A 75 -8.27 -4.39 23.48
CA ILE A 75 -7.67 -3.13 23.03
C ILE A 75 -8.22 -2.00 23.90
N PRO A 76 -7.37 -1.21 24.60
CA PRO A 76 -7.86 -0.15 25.47
C PRO A 76 -8.65 0.90 24.70
N SER A 77 -9.75 1.37 25.30
CA SER A 77 -10.62 2.40 24.69
C SER A 77 -9.90 3.73 24.41
N ASN A 78 -8.82 4.01 25.15
CA ASN A 78 -7.99 5.19 25.00
C ASN A 78 -6.73 4.96 24.13
N LEU A 79 -6.51 3.74 23.63
CA LEU A 79 -5.39 3.47 22.72
C LEU A 79 -5.71 4.08 21.36
N LYS A 80 -4.96 5.11 20.98
CA LYS A 80 -5.19 5.85 19.73
C LYS A 80 -5.04 4.94 18.51
N SER A 81 -5.65 5.33 17.40
CA SER A 81 -5.39 4.64 16.13
C SER A 81 -3.90 4.76 15.78
N GLY A 82 -3.30 3.66 15.33
CA GLY A 82 -1.86 3.59 15.14
C GLY A 82 -1.33 2.19 14.89
N LEU A 83 -0.03 2.13 14.58
CA LEU A 83 0.76 0.91 14.50
C LEU A 83 1.45 0.65 15.84
N TYR A 84 1.28 -0.56 16.36
CA TYR A 84 1.81 -1.01 17.64
C TYR A 84 2.55 -2.34 17.51
N PHE A 85 3.42 -2.61 18.48
CA PHE A 85 4.24 -3.81 18.52
C PHE A 85 4.16 -4.45 19.90
N LEU A 86 3.71 -5.69 19.96
CA LEU A 86 3.88 -6.52 21.15
C LEU A 86 5.32 -7.07 21.18
N ALA A 87 5.95 -7.03 22.36
CA ALA A 87 7.31 -7.52 22.59
C ALA A 87 8.35 -6.95 21.60
N ASN A 88 8.13 -5.72 21.12
CA ASN A 88 8.93 -4.98 20.12
C ASN A 88 8.93 -5.52 18.69
N ASN A 89 8.31 -6.66 18.40
CA ASN A 89 8.46 -7.31 17.09
C ASN A 89 7.19 -7.92 16.49
N MET A 90 6.08 -7.98 17.23
CA MET A 90 4.80 -8.48 16.72
C MET A 90 3.88 -7.31 16.38
N PRO A 91 3.81 -6.89 15.10
CA PRO A 91 3.00 -5.75 14.68
C PRO A 91 1.50 -6.05 14.75
N PHE A 92 0.74 -5.02 15.07
CA PHE A 92 -0.71 -4.96 14.89
C PHE A 92 -1.17 -3.51 14.77
N LEU A 93 -2.32 -3.29 14.12
CA LEU A 93 -2.93 -1.98 13.94
C LEU A 93 -4.08 -1.80 14.92
N VAL A 94 -4.19 -0.61 15.48
CA VAL A 94 -5.38 -0.14 16.19
C VAL A 94 -6.10 0.85 15.30
N LYS A 95 -7.38 0.60 15.08
CA LYS A 95 -8.30 1.39 14.25
C LYS A 95 -9.14 2.27 15.15
N ASN A 96 -9.60 3.39 14.60
CA ASN A 96 -10.54 4.25 15.29
C ASN A 96 -11.96 3.71 15.21
N GLY A 97 -12.51 3.31 16.36
CA GLY A 97 -13.90 2.91 16.56
C GLY A 97 -14.82 4.05 16.97
N SER A 98 -14.30 5.27 17.18
CA SER A 98 -15.10 6.45 17.51
C SER A 98 -15.88 6.97 16.31
N THR A 99 -17.00 7.65 16.59
CA THR A 99 -17.73 8.44 15.59
C THR A 99 -16.96 9.69 15.15
N SER A 100 -16.02 10.16 15.97
CA SER A 100 -15.15 11.29 15.64
C SER A 100 -13.91 10.78 14.91
N LYS A 101 -13.91 10.90 13.58
CA LYS A 101 -12.79 10.54 12.71
C LYS A 101 -12.00 11.80 12.28
N PRO A 102 -10.66 11.75 12.18
CA PRO A 102 -9.91 12.75 11.46
C PRO A 102 -10.26 12.69 9.96
N LYS A 103 -9.85 13.72 9.23
CA LYS A 103 -10.07 13.80 7.77
C LYS A 103 -9.23 12.81 6.96
N ILE A 104 -8.18 12.25 7.55
CA ILE A 104 -7.15 11.49 6.82
C ILE A 104 -7.00 10.10 7.43
N ALA A 105 -6.99 9.07 6.58
CA ALA A 105 -6.61 7.72 6.95
C ALA A 105 -5.42 7.22 6.14
N ILE A 106 -4.50 6.56 6.83
CA ILE A 106 -3.39 5.81 6.24
C ILE A 106 -3.82 4.36 6.07
N VAL A 107 -3.65 3.82 4.86
CA VAL A 107 -3.99 2.43 4.55
C VAL A 107 -2.71 1.60 4.43
N HIS A 108 -2.54 0.67 5.36
CA HIS A 108 -1.42 -0.26 5.44
C HIS A 108 -1.63 -1.45 4.47
N PRO A 109 -0.62 -1.81 3.66
CA PRO A 109 -0.72 -2.89 2.67
C PRO A 109 -0.64 -4.30 3.29
N SER A 110 -1.55 -4.63 4.20
CA SER A 110 -1.61 -5.93 4.89
C SER A 110 -1.73 -7.12 3.93
N ASN A 111 -2.41 -6.97 2.79
CA ASN A 111 -2.54 -8.05 1.81
C ASN A 111 -1.22 -8.40 1.15
N THR A 112 -0.37 -7.38 0.94
CA THR A 112 0.99 -7.57 0.44
C THR A 112 1.87 -8.23 1.50
N ASP A 113 1.76 -7.81 2.76
CA ASP A 113 2.51 -8.47 3.84
C ASP A 113 2.17 -9.97 3.94
N ILE A 114 0.90 -10.34 3.79
CA ILE A 114 0.49 -11.77 3.70
C ILE A 114 1.13 -12.44 2.49
N ALA A 115 1.08 -11.81 1.31
CA ALA A 115 1.56 -12.35 0.05
C ALA A 115 3.05 -12.72 0.06
N TYR A 116 3.86 -11.90 0.75
CA TYR A 116 5.31 -12.09 0.87
C TYR A 116 5.73 -12.91 2.09
N ASN A 117 4.82 -13.15 3.05
CA ASN A 117 5.12 -13.90 4.27
C ASN A 117 5.46 -15.37 3.98
N LYS A 118 6.72 -15.74 4.24
CA LYS A 118 7.29 -17.09 4.06
C LYS A 118 7.11 -18.01 5.28
N ASN A 119 6.62 -17.49 6.41
CA ASN A 119 6.47 -18.26 7.64
C ASN A 119 5.53 -19.44 7.44
N GLY A 120 5.91 -20.63 7.90
CA GLY A 120 5.19 -21.86 7.58
C GLY A 120 5.47 -22.44 6.19
N GLY A 121 6.51 -21.96 5.49
CA GLY A 121 7.18 -22.67 4.41
C GLY A 121 6.84 -22.23 2.99
N MET A 122 5.79 -21.44 2.77
CA MET A 122 5.42 -20.94 1.45
C MET A 122 4.87 -19.51 1.50
N SER A 123 4.99 -18.82 0.37
CA SER A 123 4.34 -17.53 0.08
C SER A 123 3.79 -17.54 -1.35
N TYR A 124 3.31 -16.41 -1.88
CA TYR A 124 2.97 -16.28 -3.30
C TYR A 124 4.19 -16.14 -4.23
N TYR A 125 5.40 -16.23 -3.67
CA TYR A 125 6.66 -16.10 -4.37
C TYR A 125 7.68 -17.19 -3.99
N TYR A 126 7.44 -17.95 -2.93
CA TYR A 126 8.40 -18.90 -2.35
C TYR A 126 7.83 -20.33 -2.30
N PRO A 127 8.65 -21.38 -2.59
CA PRO A 127 10.07 -21.32 -3.00
C PRO A 127 10.36 -20.85 -4.42
N SER A 128 9.37 -20.84 -5.32
CA SER A 128 9.51 -20.26 -6.67
C SER A 128 8.15 -19.84 -7.23
N HIS A 129 8.14 -19.07 -8.33
CA HIS A 129 6.90 -18.65 -8.99
C HIS A 129 6.04 -19.82 -9.49
N GLN A 130 6.65 -20.96 -9.83
CA GLN A 130 5.99 -22.18 -10.31
C GLN A 130 5.51 -23.06 -9.15
N ASN A 131 6.26 -23.10 -8.05
CA ASN A 131 5.95 -23.89 -6.86
C ASN A 131 5.68 -22.96 -5.66
N ARG A 132 4.60 -22.18 -5.75
CA ARG A 132 4.16 -21.23 -4.72
C ARG A 132 2.80 -21.63 -4.16
N ALA A 133 2.47 -21.07 -3.00
CA ALA A 133 1.11 -21.18 -2.49
C ALA A 133 0.12 -20.42 -3.40
N ARG A 134 -1.15 -20.81 -3.29
CA ARG A 134 -2.30 -20.09 -3.89
C ARG A 134 -3.30 -19.60 -2.84
N VAL A 135 -3.13 -20.07 -1.60
CA VAL A 135 -3.90 -19.72 -0.42
C VAL A 135 -2.92 -19.52 0.73
N LEU A 136 -3.05 -18.42 1.47
CA LEU A 136 -2.19 -18.05 2.59
C LEU A 136 -3.03 -17.64 3.79
N SER A 137 -2.64 -18.05 4.99
CA SER A 137 -3.31 -17.64 6.24
C SER A 137 -2.63 -16.44 6.89
N LYS A 138 -3.44 -15.61 7.56
CA LYS A 138 -3.00 -14.56 8.49
C LYS A 138 -2.67 -15.04 9.89
N GLU A 139 -3.07 -16.26 10.27
CA GLU A 139 -2.90 -16.83 11.60
C GLU A 139 -1.51 -17.47 11.76
N ARG A 140 -0.48 -16.67 11.48
CA ARG A 140 0.94 -17.02 11.60
C ARG A 140 1.75 -15.74 11.87
N PRO A 141 2.96 -15.83 12.45
CA PRO A 141 3.81 -14.67 12.64
C PRO A 141 4.00 -13.92 11.33
N TRP A 142 4.01 -12.59 11.37
CA TRP A 142 4.22 -11.74 10.21
C TRP A 142 5.05 -10.51 10.57
N THR A 143 5.70 -9.95 9.57
CA THR A 143 6.43 -8.69 9.61
C THR A 143 6.12 -7.92 8.33
N PHE A 144 6.50 -6.64 8.27
CA PHE A 144 6.45 -5.90 7.02
C PHE A 144 7.20 -6.64 5.91
N SER A 145 6.62 -6.63 4.71
CA SER A 145 7.32 -7.01 3.49
C SER A 145 8.58 -6.15 3.32
N GLU A 146 9.68 -6.77 2.87
CA GLU A 146 10.96 -6.06 2.67
C GLU A 146 10.81 -4.90 1.67
N ASN A 147 10.06 -5.13 0.59
CA ASN A 147 9.76 -4.14 -0.45
C ASN A 147 8.81 -3.03 0.01
N GLY A 148 8.03 -3.25 1.07
CA GLY A 148 7.01 -2.32 1.57
C GLY A 148 7.32 -1.69 2.93
N ASN A 149 8.54 -1.87 3.47
CA ASN A 149 8.88 -1.43 4.83
C ASN A 149 8.67 0.08 5.00
N SER A 150 7.60 0.42 5.70
CA SER A 150 7.14 1.80 5.91
C SER A 150 7.39 2.28 7.35
N THR A 151 8.24 1.60 8.13
CA THR A 151 8.49 1.94 9.54
C THR A 151 8.92 3.40 9.72
N SER A 152 9.87 3.87 8.92
CA SER A 152 10.33 5.27 8.97
C SER A 152 9.23 6.27 8.62
N PHE A 153 8.30 5.89 7.74
CA PHE A 153 7.13 6.70 7.41
C PHE A 153 6.19 6.82 8.61
N TYR A 154 5.86 5.71 9.26
CA TYR A 154 5.04 5.71 10.48
C TYR A 154 5.64 6.59 11.59
N GLN A 155 6.97 6.54 11.79
CA GLN A 155 7.65 7.38 12.79
C GLN A 155 7.55 8.86 12.43
N TRP A 156 7.72 9.20 11.15
CA TRP A 156 7.65 10.57 10.67
C TRP A 156 6.25 11.17 10.76
N LEU A 157 5.18 10.40 10.56
CA LEU A 157 3.79 10.89 10.69
C LEU A 157 3.53 11.59 12.03
N GLY A 158 4.14 11.10 13.12
CA GLY A 158 4.01 11.71 14.45
C GLY A 158 4.61 13.12 14.59
N SER A 159 5.44 13.56 13.63
CA SER A 159 5.98 14.92 13.58
C SER A 159 5.09 15.92 12.83
N LEU A 160 4.05 15.43 12.16
CA LEU A 160 3.16 16.27 11.35
C LEU A 160 2.05 16.87 12.21
N PRO A 161 1.55 18.07 11.88
CA PRO A 161 0.46 18.73 12.60
C PRO A 161 -0.94 18.16 12.26
N TYR A 162 -1.01 16.94 11.72
CA TYR A 162 -2.26 16.29 11.31
C TYR A 162 -2.58 15.10 12.21
N SER A 163 -3.88 14.81 12.33
CA SER A 163 -4.35 13.57 12.94
C SER A 163 -4.63 12.55 11.84
N PHE A 164 -4.19 11.31 12.07
CA PHE A 164 -4.34 10.21 11.14
C PHE A 164 -5.04 9.04 11.84
N ASP A 165 -6.00 8.45 11.15
CA ASP A 165 -6.43 7.08 11.45
C ASP A 165 -5.61 6.09 10.62
N PHE A 166 -5.56 4.86 11.09
CA PHE A 166 -4.85 3.76 10.44
C PHE A 166 -5.81 2.63 10.14
N LEU A 167 -5.77 2.20 8.88
CA LEU A 167 -6.60 1.14 8.31
C LEU A 167 -5.69 0.06 7.72
N SER A 168 -6.23 -1.15 7.63
CA SER A 168 -5.68 -2.25 6.82
C SER A 168 -6.42 -2.36 5.49
N ASP A 169 -5.87 -3.10 4.53
CA ASP A 169 -6.57 -3.34 3.24
C ASP A 169 -7.96 -3.97 3.45
N GLU A 170 -8.11 -4.84 4.47
CA GLU A 170 -9.40 -5.48 4.83
C GLU A 170 -10.48 -4.44 5.15
N ASP A 171 -10.13 -3.27 5.70
CA ASP A 171 -11.10 -2.24 6.04
C ASP A 171 -11.69 -1.55 4.80
N ILE A 172 -11.02 -1.63 3.64
CA ILE A 172 -11.49 -1.06 2.38
C ILE A 172 -12.61 -1.91 1.77
N GLU A 173 -12.79 -3.16 2.20
CA GLU A 173 -13.92 -4.02 1.79
C GLU A 173 -15.28 -3.46 2.21
N ASP A 174 -15.34 -2.68 3.29
CA ASP A 174 -16.56 -2.06 3.78
C ASP A 174 -16.54 -0.55 3.55
N TYR A 175 -17.37 -0.07 2.62
CA TYR A 175 -17.47 1.35 2.30
C TYR A 175 -17.80 2.22 3.52
N ASN A 176 -18.53 1.70 4.52
CA ASN A 176 -18.84 2.45 5.73
C ASN A 176 -17.62 2.74 6.60
N ARG A 177 -16.54 1.97 6.45
CA ARG A 177 -15.27 2.25 7.14
C ARG A 177 -14.59 3.48 6.56
N ILE A 178 -14.67 3.66 5.24
CA ILE A 178 -13.89 4.68 4.53
C ILE A 178 -14.63 5.97 4.19
N LYS A 179 -15.96 5.93 4.04
CA LYS A 179 -16.77 7.05 3.50
C LYS A 179 -16.69 8.36 4.27
N ASP A 180 -16.28 8.34 5.54
CA ASP A 180 -16.22 9.53 6.38
C ASP A 180 -14.85 10.24 6.30
N TYR A 181 -13.84 9.63 5.66
CA TYR A 181 -12.54 10.26 5.45
C TYR A 181 -12.58 11.16 4.23
N GLN A 182 -11.85 12.27 4.26
CA GLN A 182 -11.64 13.13 3.09
C GLN A 182 -10.49 12.59 2.21
N ILE A 183 -9.45 12.02 2.83
CA ILE A 183 -8.23 11.57 2.15
C ILE A 183 -7.86 10.15 2.61
N LEU A 184 -7.65 9.24 1.65
CA LEU A 184 -6.97 7.97 1.87
C LEU A 184 -5.53 8.03 1.36
N ILE A 185 -4.56 7.61 2.18
CA ILE A 185 -3.15 7.54 1.81
C ILE A 185 -2.71 6.08 1.81
N PHE A 186 -2.46 5.52 0.63
CA PHE A 186 -1.94 4.16 0.46
C PHE A 186 -0.42 4.19 0.48
N ILE A 187 0.22 3.42 1.36
CA ILE A 187 1.66 3.53 1.63
C ILE A 187 2.44 2.29 1.23
N GLY A 188 3.74 2.47 0.99
CA GLY A 188 4.68 1.37 0.78
C GLY A 188 4.36 0.61 -0.50
N HIS A 189 4.01 -0.67 -0.37
CA HIS A 189 3.85 -1.57 -1.51
C HIS A 189 2.45 -2.19 -1.54
N SER A 190 1.48 -1.47 -2.12
CA SER A 190 0.06 -1.83 -2.14
C SER A 190 -0.30 -2.68 -3.37
N GLU A 191 0.34 -3.85 -3.49
CA GLU A 191 0.29 -4.72 -4.67
C GLU A 191 -0.99 -5.57 -4.76
N TYR A 192 -1.49 -6.09 -3.62
CA TYR A 192 -2.60 -7.06 -3.60
C TYR A 192 -3.92 -6.42 -3.16
N TRP A 193 -4.89 -6.40 -4.06
CA TRP A 193 -6.20 -5.81 -3.83
C TRP A 193 -7.32 -6.77 -4.16
N THR A 194 -8.37 -6.75 -3.36
CA THR A 194 -9.65 -7.40 -3.67
C THR A 194 -10.48 -6.55 -4.64
N ARG A 195 -11.41 -7.18 -5.37
CA ARG A 195 -12.35 -6.46 -6.24
C ARG A 195 -13.21 -5.46 -5.47
N THR A 196 -13.74 -5.88 -4.33
CA THR A 196 -14.62 -5.05 -3.51
C THR A 196 -13.88 -3.80 -3.03
N ALA A 197 -12.67 -3.93 -2.50
CA ALA A 197 -11.82 -2.78 -2.17
C ALA A 197 -11.55 -1.86 -3.37
N ARG A 198 -11.25 -2.40 -4.56
CA ARG A 198 -11.05 -1.60 -5.78
C ARG A 198 -12.31 -0.80 -6.16
N LEU A 199 -13.48 -1.43 -6.09
CA LEU A 199 -14.76 -0.78 -6.39
C LEU A 199 -15.11 0.28 -5.33
N ASN A 200 -14.85 0.01 -4.06
CA ASN A 200 -15.06 0.97 -2.97
C ASN A 200 -14.11 2.17 -3.08
N PHE A 201 -12.84 1.95 -3.46
CA PHE A 201 -11.90 3.03 -3.76
C PHE A 201 -12.40 3.88 -4.93
N ASP A 202 -12.81 3.27 -6.05
CA ASP A 202 -13.33 4.02 -7.19
C ASP A 202 -14.62 4.78 -6.84
N LYS A 203 -15.49 4.22 -6.00
CA LYS A 203 -16.66 4.89 -5.45
C LYS A 203 -16.28 6.09 -4.59
N PHE A 204 -15.36 5.91 -3.65
CA PHE A 204 -14.84 6.97 -2.79
C PHE A 204 -14.34 8.18 -3.60
N ILE A 205 -13.53 7.92 -4.63
CA ILE A 205 -13.05 8.98 -5.52
C ILE A 205 -14.20 9.64 -6.30
N ASN A 206 -15.16 8.85 -6.79
CA ASN A 206 -16.32 9.39 -7.51
C ASN A 206 -17.26 10.23 -6.63
N GLU A 207 -17.28 10.01 -5.31
CA GLU A 207 -18.05 10.79 -4.32
C GLU A 207 -17.30 12.03 -3.82
N ASN A 208 -16.33 12.53 -4.59
CA ASN A 208 -15.51 13.71 -4.30
C ASN A 208 -14.57 13.59 -3.10
N HIS A 209 -14.08 12.38 -2.81
CA HIS A 209 -12.99 12.17 -1.87
C HIS A 209 -11.65 11.98 -2.58
N HIS A 210 -10.54 12.20 -1.88
CA HIS A 210 -9.21 12.27 -2.49
C HIS A 210 -8.31 11.11 -2.07
N ALA A 211 -7.29 10.81 -2.86
CA ALA A 211 -6.29 9.82 -2.47
C ALA A 211 -4.86 10.24 -2.79
N ILE A 212 -3.94 9.75 -1.96
CA ILE A 212 -2.50 9.81 -2.21
C ILE A 212 -2.00 8.38 -2.31
N MET A 213 -1.45 8.01 -3.47
CA MET A 213 -0.75 6.75 -3.66
C MET A 213 0.74 6.99 -3.44
N LEU A 214 1.25 6.62 -2.26
CA LEU A 214 2.67 6.61 -1.90
C LEU A 214 3.26 5.21 -2.14
N SER A 215 2.93 4.64 -3.31
CA SER A 215 3.21 3.27 -3.66
C SER A 215 3.57 3.13 -5.14
N GLY A 216 4.08 1.95 -5.49
CA GLY A 216 4.43 1.49 -6.83
C GLY A 216 4.18 -0.01 -6.89
N ASN A 217 3.98 -0.55 -8.10
CA ASN A 217 3.34 -1.84 -8.29
C ASN A 217 1.93 -1.89 -7.69
N SER A 218 1.25 -0.74 -7.71
CA SER A 218 -0.02 -0.57 -7.00
C SER A 218 -1.13 -1.32 -7.74
N MET A 219 -1.96 -2.04 -6.98
CA MET A 219 -3.10 -2.77 -7.53
C MET A 219 -2.71 -3.72 -8.68
N TYR A 220 -1.62 -4.47 -8.52
CA TYR A 220 -1.14 -5.38 -9.57
C TYR A 220 -1.89 -6.72 -9.57
N TRP A 221 -2.11 -7.31 -8.39
CA TRP A 221 -2.81 -8.60 -8.26
C TRP A 221 -4.22 -8.45 -7.70
N GLN A 222 -5.18 -9.13 -8.34
CA GLN A 222 -6.46 -9.43 -7.71
C GLN A 222 -6.26 -10.51 -6.65
N ALA A 223 -6.69 -10.23 -5.42
CA ALA A 223 -6.77 -11.18 -4.30
C ALA A 223 -8.25 -11.40 -3.90
N ARG A 224 -8.51 -12.44 -3.11
CA ARG A 224 -9.79 -12.66 -2.44
C ARG A 224 -9.56 -13.13 -1.01
N TYR A 225 -10.48 -12.82 -0.11
CA TYR A 225 -10.58 -13.52 1.17
C TYR A 225 -11.48 -14.75 1.00
N ASP A 226 -11.11 -15.87 1.63
CA ASP A 226 -11.95 -17.06 1.61
C ASP A 226 -13.22 -16.83 2.45
N VAL A 227 -14.37 -17.15 1.88
CA VAL A 227 -15.68 -16.92 2.53
C VAL A 227 -15.88 -17.84 3.73
N LYS A 228 -15.34 -19.06 3.69
CA LYS A 228 -15.50 -20.05 4.77
C LYS A 228 -14.41 -19.88 5.83
N THR A 229 -13.24 -19.42 5.42
CA THR A 229 -12.07 -19.21 6.27
C THR A 229 -11.54 -17.78 6.07
N PRO A 230 -12.15 -16.73 6.66
CA PRO A 230 -11.74 -15.33 6.44
C PRO A 230 -10.30 -15.00 6.87
N SER A 231 -9.62 -15.90 7.57
CA SER A 231 -8.17 -15.81 7.83
C SER A 231 -7.31 -16.15 6.60
N GLN A 232 -7.89 -16.67 5.52
CA GLN A 232 -7.20 -17.05 4.30
C GLN A 232 -7.37 -15.99 3.20
N GLN A 233 -6.24 -15.55 2.63
CA GLN A 233 -6.16 -14.83 1.37
C GLN A 233 -5.89 -15.82 0.24
N ILE A 234 -6.46 -15.57 -0.94
CA ILE A 234 -6.35 -16.41 -2.14
C ILE A 234 -5.79 -15.56 -3.29
N CYS A 235 -4.79 -16.08 -3.98
CA CYS A 235 -4.30 -15.54 -5.24
C CYS A 235 -3.65 -16.61 -6.12
N TYR A 236 -4.21 -16.82 -7.31
CA TYR A 236 -3.71 -17.80 -8.28
C TYR A 236 -2.66 -17.22 -9.24
N LYS A 237 -2.56 -15.89 -9.31
CA LYS A 237 -1.57 -15.13 -10.08
C LYS A 237 -1.57 -15.52 -11.55
N TYR A 238 -0.42 -15.98 -12.04
CA TYR A 238 -0.20 -16.37 -13.43
C TYR A 238 -1.15 -17.49 -13.90
N ASP A 239 -1.62 -18.34 -12.98
CA ASP A 239 -2.49 -19.49 -13.31
C ASP A 239 -3.98 -19.18 -13.12
N ALA A 240 -4.35 -17.92 -12.85
CA ALA A 240 -5.72 -17.59 -12.42
C ALA A 240 -6.78 -18.09 -13.40
N PHE A 241 -6.59 -17.89 -14.70
CA PHE A 241 -7.60 -18.25 -15.70
C PHE A 241 -7.62 -19.73 -16.06
N THR A 242 -6.64 -20.52 -15.62
CA THR A 242 -6.56 -21.96 -15.88
C THR A 242 -6.86 -22.80 -14.64
N SER A 243 -6.53 -22.28 -13.44
CA SER A 243 -6.49 -23.07 -12.21
C SER A 243 -7.35 -22.51 -11.08
N ASP A 244 -7.76 -21.24 -11.12
CA ASP A 244 -8.62 -20.65 -10.09
C ASP A 244 -10.03 -21.27 -10.19
N PRO A 245 -10.57 -21.92 -9.15
CA PRO A 245 -11.83 -22.65 -9.24
C PRO A 245 -13.07 -21.75 -9.26
N ILE A 246 -12.94 -20.44 -8.99
CA ILE A 246 -14.09 -19.53 -9.04
C ILE A 246 -14.64 -19.47 -10.47
N SER A 247 -15.96 -19.62 -10.65
CA SER A 247 -16.57 -19.60 -11.98
C SER A 247 -16.66 -18.20 -12.57
N ASP A 248 -16.93 -17.20 -11.73
CA ASP A 248 -16.99 -15.79 -12.15
C ASP A 248 -15.60 -15.30 -12.58
N ILE A 249 -15.49 -14.96 -13.86
CA ILE A 249 -14.27 -14.47 -14.49
C ILE A 249 -13.79 -13.17 -13.82
N LEU A 250 -14.70 -12.30 -13.39
CA LEU A 250 -14.36 -11.02 -12.77
C LEU A 250 -13.67 -11.19 -11.42
N LEU A 251 -13.87 -12.34 -10.78
CA LEU A 251 -13.29 -12.67 -9.49
C LEU A 251 -12.00 -13.49 -9.60
N LYS A 252 -11.58 -13.95 -10.80
CA LYS A 252 -10.32 -14.70 -10.99
C LYS A 252 -9.12 -13.90 -10.48
N THR A 253 -8.29 -14.50 -9.65
CA THR A 253 -7.20 -13.79 -8.94
C THR A 253 -5.91 -13.64 -9.76
N GLY A 254 -6.04 -13.05 -10.96
CA GLY A 254 -4.95 -12.74 -11.88
C GLY A 254 -4.50 -11.28 -11.79
N ARG A 255 -3.72 -10.83 -12.78
CA ARG A 255 -3.28 -9.42 -12.89
C ARG A 255 -4.45 -8.53 -13.27
N TRP A 256 -4.58 -7.38 -12.62
CA TRP A 256 -5.66 -6.43 -12.89
C TRP A 256 -5.64 -5.86 -14.32
N GLU A 257 -4.49 -5.84 -15.00
CA GLU A 257 -4.43 -5.43 -16.40
C GLU A 257 -5.05 -6.45 -17.38
N ASP A 258 -5.34 -7.68 -16.96
CA ASP A 258 -6.04 -8.63 -17.82
C ASP A 258 -7.47 -8.13 -18.10
N ALA A 259 -7.77 -7.89 -19.38
CA ALA A 259 -9.03 -7.30 -19.81
C ALA A 259 -10.26 -8.09 -19.35
N ARG A 260 -10.12 -9.41 -19.11
CA ARG A 260 -11.20 -10.26 -18.60
C ARG A 260 -11.66 -9.88 -17.19
N LEU A 261 -10.79 -9.30 -16.37
CA LEU A 261 -11.16 -8.81 -15.04
C LEU A 261 -11.90 -7.47 -15.08
N ASN A 262 -11.85 -6.75 -16.19
CA ASN A 262 -12.58 -5.51 -16.43
C ASN A 262 -12.43 -4.48 -15.28
N LEU A 263 -11.20 -4.26 -14.79
CA LEU A 263 -10.90 -3.29 -13.74
C LEU A 263 -9.41 -2.86 -13.76
N ASN A 264 -8.93 -2.43 -14.93
CA ASN A 264 -7.52 -2.07 -15.13
C ASN A 264 -7.08 -0.92 -14.18
N PRO A 265 -5.95 -1.02 -13.46
CA PRO A 265 -5.47 0.02 -12.54
C PRO A 265 -5.28 1.38 -13.22
N LEU A 266 -4.92 1.37 -14.51
CA LEU A 266 -4.76 2.58 -15.31
C LEU A 266 -5.99 3.48 -15.28
N LEU A 267 -7.20 2.89 -15.24
CA LEU A 267 -8.47 3.64 -15.19
C LEU A 267 -8.86 4.12 -13.79
N SER A 268 -8.23 3.57 -12.74
CA SER A 268 -8.48 3.97 -11.35
C SER A 268 -7.48 5.02 -10.88
N ILE A 269 -6.18 4.80 -11.10
CA ILE A 269 -5.08 5.61 -10.52
C ILE A 269 -4.14 6.22 -11.55
N GLY A 270 -4.46 6.11 -12.86
CA GLY A 270 -3.72 6.73 -13.96
C GLY A 270 -2.37 6.10 -14.29
N SER A 271 -1.97 5.06 -13.58
CA SER A 271 -0.75 4.32 -13.88
C SER A 271 -0.92 2.85 -13.56
N ASN A 272 -0.02 2.02 -14.10
CA ASN A 272 0.07 0.61 -13.78
C ASN A 272 1.51 0.12 -13.91
N TYR A 273 1.80 -1.02 -13.30
CA TYR A 273 3.12 -1.61 -13.32
C TYR A 273 3.41 -2.34 -14.63
N TYR A 274 2.54 -3.28 -15.01
CA TYR A 274 2.89 -4.24 -16.05
C TYR A 274 3.07 -3.61 -17.43
N THR A 275 2.16 -2.71 -17.81
CA THR A 275 2.11 -2.20 -19.18
C THR A 275 3.05 -1.04 -19.39
N TYR A 276 3.19 -0.17 -18.39
CA TYR A 276 3.92 1.09 -18.54
C TYR A 276 4.98 1.33 -17.47
N GLY A 277 4.93 0.60 -16.36
CA GLY A 277 5.85 0.70 -15.22
C GLY A 277 6.97 -0.34 -15.27
N GLY A 278 7.58 -0.65 -14.13
CA GLY A 278 8.60 -1.67 -14.06
C GLY A 278 9.72 -1.33 -13.08
N PHE A 279 10.87 -2.00 -13.23
CA PHE A 279 12.01 -1.80 -12.34
C PHE A 279 12.84 -0.60 -12.77
N GLN A 280 13.44 0.08 -11.79
CA GLN A 280 14.54 0.97 -12.11
C GLN A 280 15.78 0.16 -12.49
N ASN A 281 16.47 0.56 -13.56
CA ASN A 281 17.75 -0.04 -13.93
C ASN A 281 18.70 1.02 -14.51
N PRO A 282 19.43 1.76 -13.67
CA PRO A 282 20.29 2.87 -14.11
C PRO A 282 21.41 2.44 -15.07
N ALA A 283 21.78 1.15 -15.08
CA ALA A 283 22.75 0.61 -16.02
C ALA A 283 22.20 0.45 -17.45
N LYS A 284 20.86 0.49 -17.61
CA LYS A 284 20.17 0.41 -18.91
C LYS A 284 19.46 1.71 -19.27
N VAL A 285 18.66 2.25 -18.36
CA VAL A 285 17.80 3.43 -18.56
C VAL A 285 17.59 4.18 -17.24
N GLY A 286 17.10 5.41 -17.36
CA GLY A 286 16.63 6.19 -16.22
C GLY A 286 17.67 7.15 -15.66
N PHE A 287 17.19 8.03 -14.80
CA PHE A 287 17.94 9.17 -14.29
C PHE A 287 18.42 8.95 -12.86
N GLY A 288 18.08 7.82 -12.23
CA GLY A 288 18.31 7.58 -10.81
C GLY A 288 17.32 8.35 -9.92
N GLY A 289 16.09 8.54 -10.42
CA GLY A 289 15.02 9.30 -9.77
C GLY A 289 14.23 10.17 -10.73
N TYR A 290 13.31 10.96 -10.19
CA TYR A 290 12.37 11.71 -11.02
C TYR A 290 12.96 12.97 -11.62
N LYS A 291 12.95 13.03 -12.95
CA LYS A 291 13.20 14.23 -13.74
C LYS A 291 11.96 15.13 -13.71
N ILE A 292 12.13 16.35 -13.23
CA ILE A 292 11.06 17.32 -12.99
C ILE A 292 10.60 17.98 -14.30
N LEU A 293 9.30 17.92 -14.58
CA LEU A 293 8.68 18.50 -15.78
C LEU A 293 7.91 19.79 -15.50
N LYS A 294 7.32 19.91 -14.31
CA LYS A 294 6.47 21.05 -13.93
C LYS A 294 6.89 21.61 -12.57
N PRO A 295 8.09 22.21 -12.44
CA PRO A 295 8.62 22.68 -11.15
C PRO A 295 7.74 23.73 -10.44
N GLN A 296 6.93 24.48 -11.20
CA GLN A 296 6.01 25.48 -10.70
C GLN A 296 4.72 24.89 -10.10
N ASN A 297 4.46 23.60 -10.28
CA ASN A 297 3.28 22.96 -9.72
C ASN A 297 3.31 23.06 -8.18
N GLU A 298 2.14 23.29 -7.57
CA GLU A 298 2.05 23.49 -6.13
C GLU A 298 2.58 22.29 -5.32
N LEU A 299 2.55 21.08 -5.89
CA LEU A 299 3.12 19.91 -5.24
C LEU A 299 4.63 20.07 -4.92
N PHE A 300 5.36 20.86 -5.71
CA PHE A 300 6.77 21.17 -5.49
C PHE A 300 7.00 22.48 -4.73
N LYS A 301 5.95 23.13 -4.21
CA LYS A 301 6.09 24.39 -3.48
C LYS A 301 7.10 24.29 -2.35
N GLY A 302 8.04 25.24 -2.31
CA GLY A 302 9.14 25.25 -1.34
C GLY A 302 10.32 24.36 -1.70
N LEU A 303 10.28 23.70 -2.87
CA LEU A 303 11.39 22.99 -3.47
C LEU A 303 11.88 23.83 -4.65
N ASN A 304 13.17 24.17 -4.67
CA ASN A 304 13.77 25.03 -5.69
C ASN A 304 14.12 24.26 -6.98
N PHE A 305 13.27 23.32 -7.37
CA PHE A 305 13.49 22.55 -8.59
C PHE A 305 13.38 23.44 -9.82
N LYS A 306 14.22 23.16 -10.81
CA LYS A 306 14.13 23.67 -12.17
C LYS A 306 13.62 22.57 -13.10
N TYR A 307 13.14 22.99 -14.26
CA TYR A 307 12.81 22.04 -15.32
C TYR A 307 14.04 21.18 -15.65
N ASN A 308 13.84 19.88 -15.81
CA ASN A 308 14.87 18.85 -16.00
C ASN A 308 15.81 18.57 -14.82
N ASP A 309 15.64 19.20 -13.65
CA ASP A 309 16.31 18.73 -12.44
C ASP A 309 15.91 17.29 -12.13
N VAL A 310 16.80 16.53 -11.50
CA VAL A 310 16.54 15.14 -11.10
C VAL A 310 16.47 15.06 -9.59
N MET A 311 15.28 14.81 -9.06
CA MET A 311 15.08 14.44 -7.65
C MET A 311 15.57 13.00 -7.45
N LYS A 312 16.71 12.84 -6.77
CA LYS A 312 17.39 11.55 -6.63
C LYS A 312 16.76 10.67 -5.55
N PHE A 313 16.01 9.67 -6.00
CA PHE A 313 15.59 8.52 -5.20
C PHE A 313 15.39 7.35 -6.17
N ALA A 314 15.97 6.20 -5.85
CA ALA A 314 15.97 5.04 -6.72
C ALA A 314 14.76 4.17 -6.37
N ALA A 315 13.67 4.23 -7.14
CA ALA A 315 12.52 3.38 -6.84
C ALA A 315 12.84 1.91 -7.12
N ASP A 316 12.41 1.03 -6.22
CA ASP A 316 12.53 -0.41 -6.47
C ASP A 316 11.60 -0.80 -7.64
N GLU A 317 10.36 -0.32 -7.62
CA GLU A 317 9.36 -0.53 -8.66
C GLU A 317 8.56 0.73 -8.93
N TYR A 318 8.28 0.96 -10.21
CA TYR A 318 7.53 2.10 -10.70
C TYR A 318 6.14 1.68 -11.23
N ASP A 319 5.12 2.48 -10.91
CA ASP A 319 3.90 2.52 -11.72
C ASP A 319 4.07 3.56 -12.83
N GLY A 320 3.80 3.16 -14.07
CA GLY A 320 3.96 3.99 -15.24
C GLY A 320 2.64 4.41 -15.86
N ALA A 321 2.67 5.51 -16.61
CA ALA A 321 1.57 5.95 -17.45
C ALA A 321 1.91 5.75 -18.92
N LYS A 322 0.88 5.74 -19.77
CA LYS A 322 1.07 5.89 -21.21
C LYS A 322 1.56 7.31 -21.49
N LEU A 323 2.73 7.43 -22.12
CA LEU A 323 3.33 8.72 -22.45
C LEU A 323 3.19 9.02 -23.94
N SER A 324 2.87 10.26 -24.25
CA SER A 324 3.05 10.86 -25.58
C SER A 324 4.19 11.87 -25.52
N TYR A 325 4.84 12.13 -26.65
CA TYR A 325 5.99 13.00 -26.73
C TYR A 325 5.65 14.22 -27.57
N VAL A 326 5.75 15.41 -26.97
CA VAL A 326 5.39 16.68 -27.62
C VAL A 326 6.60 17.60 -27.69
N LYS A 327 6.65 18.42 -28.74
CA LYS A 327 7.70 19.43 -28.90
C LYS A 327 7.46 20.58 -27.94
N ASN A 328 8.53 21.10 -27.36
CA ASN A 328 8.54 22.28 -26.52
C ASN A 328 8.03 23.48 -27.33
N PRO A 329 6.89 24.08 -26.94
CA PRO A 329 6.32 25.20 -27.69
C PRO A 329 7.21 26.46 -27.65
N ALA A 330 8.14 26.56 -26.69
CA ALA A 330 9.03 27.71 -26.55
C ALA A 330 10.24 27.67 -27.50
N ASN A 331 10.75 26.47 -27.86
CA ASN A 331 11.94 26.34 -28.70
C ASN A 331 11.80 25.40 -29.91
N GLY A 332 10.70 24.64 -30.00
CA GLY A 332 10.38 23.74 -31.11
C GLY A 332 11.30 22.53 -31.29
N ALA A 333 12.41 22.46 -30.56
CA ALA A 333 13.47 21.46 -30.72
C ALA A 333 13.42 20.39 -29.63
N ASP A 334 13.16 20.77 -28.38
CA ASP A 334 13.10 19.80 -27.28
C ASP A 334 11.81 18.99 -27.36
N VAL A 335 11.89 17.69 -27.08
CA VAL A 335 10.73 16.82 -26.96
C VAL A 335 10.61 16.37 -25.51
N TYR A 336 9.42 16.48 -24.93
CA TYR A 336 9.16 16.09 -23.54
C TYR A 336 7.93 15.20 -23.42
N PRO A 337 7.93 14.28 -22.44
CA PRO A 337 6.80 13.40 -22.22
C PRO A 337 5.63 14.17 -21.60
N VAL A 338 4.43 13.84 -22.06
CA VAL A 338 3.15 14.21 -21.46
C VAL A 338 2.31 12.96 -21.28
N TYR A 339 1.40 13.02 -20.32
CA TYR A 339 0.44 11.94 -20.11
C TYR A 339 -0.47 11.81 -21.34
N ASP A 340 -0.56 10.61 -21.92
CA ASP A 340 -1.52 10.30 -22.99
C ASP A 340 -2.89 9.97 -22.38
N ASN A 341 -3.79 10.94 -22.41
CA ASN A 341 -5.12 10.84 -21.82
C ASN A 341 -6.19 10.26 -22.76
N VAL A 342 -5.84 9.81 -23.97
CA VAL A 342 -6.84 9.33 -24.94
C VAL A 342 -7.54 8.07 -24.43
N ALA A 343 -6.78 7.11 -23.90
CA ALA A 343 -7.33 5.83 -23.46
C ALA A 343 -8.00 5.90 -22.08
N THR A 344 -7.53 6.79 -21.19
CA THR A 344 -8.07 6.95 -19.84
C THR A 344 -9.24 7.93 -19.77
N ASN A 345 -9.29 8.91 -20.68
CA ASN A 345 -10.33 9.91 -20.77
C ASN A 345 -10.66 10.59 -19.42
N PHE A 346 -9.61 10.90 -18.63
CA PHE A 346 -9.78 11.61 -17.38
C PHE A 346 -10.15 13.07 -17.65
N TYR A 347 -10.98 13.65 -16.79
CA TYR A 347 -11.31 15.07 -16.87
C TYR A 347 -10.07 15.95 -16.82
N LYS A 348 -9.14 15.65 -15.91
CA LYS A 348 -7.83 16.31 -15.82
C LYS A 348 -6.75 15.31 -15.43
N VAL A 349 -5.56 15.42 -16.02
CA VAL A 349 -4.37 14.64 -15.65
C VAL A 349 -3.11 15.41 -16.03
N GLN A 350 -2.10 15.37 -15.17
CA GLN A 350 -0.78 15.92 -15.46
C GLN A 350 0.32 14.98 -14.97
N LEU A 351 1.32 14.76 -15.83
CA LEU A 351 2.61 14.21 -15.45
C LEU A 351 3.50 15.34 -14.91
N LEU A 352 3.88 15.27 -13.64
CA LEU A 352 4.67 16.31 -12.98
C LEU A 352 6.17 16.01 -13.00
N ALA A 353 6.52 14.73 -12.90
CA ALA A 353 7.88 14.24 -12.99
C ALA A 353 7.88 12.76 -13.41
N TYR A 354 8.99 12.28 -13.95
CA TYR A 354 9.10 10.90 -14.43
C TYR A 354 10.51 10.34 -14.32
N ASP A 355 10.62 9.01 -14.29
CA ASP A 355 11.87 8.27 -14.52
C ASP A 355 11.60 7.22 -15.62
N LEU A 356 12.67 6.63 -16.15
CA LEU A 356 12.56 5.50 -17.06
C LEU A 356 12.71 4.19 -16.29
N ALA A 357 11.98 3.19 -16.74
CA ALA A 357 11.94 1.86 -16.15
C ALA A 357 12.20 0.80 -17.22
N VAL A 358 12.54 -0.40 -16.76
CA VAL A 358 12.60 -1.61 -17.60
C VAL A 358 11.48 -2.56 -17.21
N PRO A 359 10.82 -3.22 -18.17
CA PRO A 359 9.81 -4.22 -17.86
C PRO A 359 10.42 -5.44 -17.15
N ASP A 360 9.59 -6.09 -16.33
CA ASP A 360 9.95 -7.27 -15.51
C ASP A 360 10.48 -8.45 -16.37
N TRP A 361 9.94 -8.65 -17.58
CA TRP A 361 10.37 -9.72 -18.49
C TRP A 361 11.69 -9.41 -19.23
N GLY A 362 12.29 -8.25 -19.01
CA GLY A 362 13.45 -7.77 -19.76
C GLY A 362 13.12 -7.40 -21.21
N GLY A 363 13.94 -6.56 -21.82
CA GLY A 363 13.73 -6.09 -23.19
C GLY A 363 14.41 -4.75 -23.44
N ASN A 364 14.20 -4.23 -24.65
CA ASN A 364 14.65 -2.90 -25.05
C ASN A 364 13.52 -1.85 -24.97
N ASP A 365 12.31 -2.27 -24.59
CA ASP A 365 11.19 -1.34 -24.38
C ASP A 365 11.47 -0.43 -23.20
N VAL A 366 11.29 0.87 -23.41
CA VAL A 366 11.48 1.88 -22.38
C VAL A 366 10.13 2.14 -21.72
N HIS A 367 9.98 1.61 -20.52
CA HIS A 367 8.85 1.90 -19.64
C HIS A 367 9.15 3.18 -18.84
N SER A 368 8.21 3.63 -18.00
CA SER A 368 8.36 4.84 -17.20
C SER A 368 7.79 4.68 -15.80
N GLY A 369 8.31 5.45 -14.86
CA GLY A 369 7.63 5.77 -13.61
C GLY A 369 7.17 7.21 -13.62
N GLY A 370 6.01 7.51 -13.06
CA GLY A 370 5.46 8.87 -13.12
C GLY A 370 4.86 9.34 -11.81
N LEU A 371 5.24 10.55 -11.41
CA LEU A 371 4.49 11.35 -10.44
C LEU A 371 3.35 12.06 -11.18
N ILE A 372 2.13 11.63 -10.92
CA ILE A 372 0.93 12.06 -11.66
C ILE A 372 -0.10 12.64 -10.68
N ILE A 373 -0.77 13.69 -11.13
CA ILE A 373 -2.00 14.18 -10.50
C ILE A 373 -3.16 13.99 -11.48
N LEU A 374 -4.32 13.57 -11.00
CA LEU A 374 -5.49 13.35 -11.86
C LEU A 374 -6.83 13.60 -11.16
N LYS A 375 -7.84 13.91 -11.98
CA LYS A 375 -9.25 14.01 -11.62
C LYS A 375 -10.05 13.20 -12.65
N LYS A 376 -10.71 12.12 -12.21
CA LYS A 376 -11.40 11.17 -13.10
C LYS A 376 -12.57 11.83 -13.82
N LYS A 377 -13.40 12.57 -13.08
CA LYS A 377 -14.59 13.30 -13.57
C LYS A 377 -14.57 14.73 -13.03
N ALA A 378 -15.37 15.63 -13.61
CA ALA A 378 -15.47 17.00 -13.10
C ALA A 378 -15.88 17.07 -11.61
N THR A 379 -16.66 16.08 -11.13
CA THR A 379 -17.15 15.97 -9.74
C THR A 379 -16.41 14.97 -8.88
N SER A 380 -15.43 14.23 -9.42
CA SER A 380 -14.66 13.28 -8.61
C SER A 380 -13.59 14.01 -7.81
N GLY A 381 -13.07 13.39 -6.76
CA GLY A 381 -11.90 13.93 -6.09
C GLY A 381 -10.62 13.77 -6.91
N VAL A 382 -9.52 14.14 -6.27
CA VAL A 382 -8.19 14.22 -6.88
C VAL A 382 -7.34 13.06 -6.35
N ILE A 383 -6.61 12.41 -7.25
CA ILE A 383 -5.60 11.42 -6.91
C ILE A 383 -4.22 12.01 -7.19
N ILE A 384 -3.34 11.95 -6.19
CA ILE A 384 -1.91 12.21 -6.34
C ILE A 384 -1.21 10.87 -6.26
N ASN A 385 -0.62 10.41 -7.36
CA ASN A 385 0.06 9.13 -7.44
C ASN A 385 1.55 9.34 -7.66
N VAL A 386 2.37 8.96 -6.68
CA VAL A 386 3.83 9.08 -6.79
C VAL A 386 4.42 7.97 -7.62
N GLY A 387 3.75 6.82 -7.76
CA GLY A 387 4.15 5.73 -8.63
C GLY A 387 5.50 5.08 -8.31
N ALA A 388 5.89 5.00 -7.02
CA ALA A 388 7.15 4.41 -6.57
C ALA A 388 6.99 3.60 -5.28
N SER A 389 7.40 2.32 -5.28
CA SER A 389 7.14 1.35 -4.20
C SER A 389 7.88 1.62 -2.89
N ASN A 390 9.02 2.28 -2.95
CA ASN A 390 9.86 2.57 -1.78
C ASN A 390 9.81 4.04 -1.33
N TRP A 391 8.84 4.82 -1.81
CA TRP A 391 8.67 6.23 -1.43
C TRP A 391 8.64 6.43 0.10
N CYS A 392 7.89 5.59 0.81
CA CYS A 392 7.79 5.62 2.26
C CYS A 392 9.09 5.24 2.98
N LYS A 393 9.91 4.37 2.39
CA LYS A 393 11.23 4.01 2.93
C LYS A 393 12.22 5.17 2.79
N GLU A 394 12.09 5.95 1.72
CA GLU A 394 12.92 7.11 1.41
C GLU A 394 12.44 8.41 2.08
N ILE A 395 11.43 8.34 2.97
CA ILE A 395 10.84 9.50 3.64
C ILE A 395 11.82 10.32 4.49
N SER A 396 13.04 9.84 4.75
CA SER A 396 14.07 10.64 5.43
C SER A 396 14.54 11.82 4.57
N LYS A 397 14.41 11.74 3.24
CA LYS A 397 14.80 12.78 2.28
C LYS A 397 13.90 14.03 2.39
N PRO A 398 14.46 15.25 2.51
CA PRO A 398 13.68 16.48 2.66
C PRO A 398 12.67 16.71 1.54
N GLU A 399 13.03 16.40 0.29
CA GLU A 399 12.18 16.58 -0.89
C GLU A 399 10.96 15.67 -0.84
N ILE A 400 11.15 14.40 -0.47
CA ILE A 400 10.08 13.41 -0.33
C ILE A 400 9.13 13.79 0.82
N LYS A 401 9.67 14.22 1.98
CA LYS A 401 8.85 14.76 3.07
C LYS A 401 8.02 15.94 2.58
N LYS A 402 8.66 16.89 1.90
CA LYS A 402 8.00 18.13 1.48
C LYS A 402 6.91 17.89 0.44
N ILE A 403 7.17 17.05 -0.57
CA ILE A 403 6.16 16.64 -1.56
C ILE A 403 4.98 15.94 -0.86
N THR A 404 5.26 15.04 0.07
CA THR A 404 4.21 14.30 0.80
C THR A 404 3.37 15.24 1.67
N THR A 405 4.00 16.17 2.40
CA THR A 405 3.28 17.19 3.18
C THR A 405 2.47 18.12 2.28
N ASN A 406 3.05 18.59 1.16
CA ASN A 406 2.34 19.42 0.20
C ASN A 406 1.12 18.68 -0.38
N ALA A 407 1.23 17.38 -0.69
CA ALA A 407 0.10 16.58 -1.16
C ALA A 407 -1.04 16.54 -0.12
N ILE A 408 -0.71 16.33 1.16
CA ILE A 408 -1.69 16.35 2.26
C ILE A 408 -2.33 17.74 2.42
N GLU A 409 -1.56 18.82 2.32
CA GLU A 409 -2.06 20.20 2.39
C GLU A 409 -2.99 20.54 1.23
N ILE A 410 -2.59 20.20 0.00
CA ILE A 410 -3.31 20.50 -1.23
C ILE A 410 -4.69 19.82 -1.21
N LEU A 411 -4.76 18.53 -0.86
CA LEU A 411 -6.01 17.77 -0.89
C LEU A 411 -7.00 18.13 0.23
N GLN A 412 -6.65 19.04 1.13
CA GLN A 412 -7.56 19.61 2.13
C GLN A 412 -8.19 20.95 1.69
N LYS A 413 -7.76 21.50 0.55
CA LYS A 413 -8.29 22.75 0.00
C LYS A 413 -9.70 22.57 -0.58
N SER A 414 -10.36 23.69 -0.89
CA SER A 414 -11.65 23.67 -1.57
C SER A 414 -11.53 23.17 -3.02
N ASP A 415 -12.62 22.66 -3.59
CA ASP A 415 -12.68 22.21 -4.99
C ASP A 415 -12.18 23.28 -5.96
N LYS A 416 -12.56 24.56 -5.73
CA LYS A 416 -12.14 25.69 -6.56
C LYS A 416 -10.62 25.88 -6.57
N GLU A 417 -9.97 25.68 -5.43
CA GLU A 417 -8.51 25.78 -5.33
C GLU A 417 -7.83 24.57 -5.97
N LEU A 418 -8.40 23.37 -5.82
CA LEU A 418 -7.90 22.14 -6.45
C LEU A 418 -7.95 22.21 -7.98
N GLU A 419 -8.89 22.94 -8.57
CA GLU A 419 -8.91 23.16 -10.02
C GLU A 419 -7.63 23.86 -10.52
N GLY A 420 -7.03 24.72 -9.69
CA GLY A 420 -5.78 25.43 -9.98
C GLY A 420 -4.53 24.53 -10.00
N LEU A 421 -4.60 23.34 -9.39
CA LEU A 421 -3.50 22.38 -9.37
C LEU A 421 -3.14 21.86 -10.77
N PHE A 422 -4.08 21.93 -11.71
CA PHE A 422 -3.96 21.40 -13.07
C PHE A 422 -3.66 22.47 -14.13
N ASN A 423 -3.44 23.72 -13.71
CA ASN A 423 -3.13 24.82 -14.63
C ASN A 423 -1.64 24.94 -14.97
#